data_AF-K2E8F2-F1
#
_entry.id   AF-K2E8F2-F1
#
_cell.length_a   1.000
_cell.length_b   1.000
_cell.length_c   1.000
_cell.angle_alpha   90.00
_cell.angle_beta   90.00
_cell.angle_gamma   90.00
#
_symmetry.space_group_name_H-M   'P 1'
#
loop_
_entity.id
_entity.type
_entity.pdbx_description
1 polymer ?
#
loop_
_entity_poly.entity_id
_entity_poly.type
_entity_poly.pdbx_seq_one_letter_code
_entity_poly.pdbx_strand_id
1 'polypeptide(L)'
;MLLSEIINFGLVRVPTMYLVLVIGFVFWIFVMWYEARKDGFDDERFFDLVVVSTVSAALSYYLFGLLYTYLRIYRPNNPILSVNYEIIVSFLVLLGAFLPPFYFSDKRRWSIFRIFDIYSLAFGFFLVFISLGEYLIDGSMHHLWIAVLTLSFYLGVLRFRGYRFVSGLIFSLFSFYLAVVIAVFFKSSGYLLFSGALFMIGLLNLYYRSKKYMNTRNLPKEFIELIKRQLIRKEKELQKEQVSLMKDDPYLQTGRTESNSEYMDEAILEDTRKTVSDARVNIVQTMLIEVKRALGAIKIGKYGICEVCGDPIDKARLRAYPQATTCLKHADGE
;
A
#
# COMPACT_ATOMS: atom_id res chain seq x y z
N MET A 1 -5.49 -0.38 39.77
CA MET A 1 -5.17 1.00 39.32
C MET A 1 -3.68 1.27 39.45
N LEU A 2 -2.96 1.29 38.34
CA LEU A 2 -1.54 1.71 38.28
C LEU A 2 -1.40 3.20 37.90
N LEU A 3 -2.39 3.73 37.19
CA LEU A 3 -2.54 5.13 36.82
C LEU A 3 -3.90 5.66 37.28
N SER A 4 -4.00 6.96 37.55
CA SER A 4 -5.29 7.60 37.85
C SER A 4 -6.15 7.69 36.59
N GLU A 5 -7.47 7.64 36.73
CA GLU A 5 -8.41 7.88 35.61
C GLU A 5 -8.29 9.29 35.03
N ILE A 6 -7.98 10.26 35.89
CA ILE A 6 -7.88 11.69 35.53
C ILE A 6 -6.50 12.20 35.95
N ILE A 7 -5.85 12.92 35.03
CA ILE A 7 -4.63 13.69 35.29
C ILE A 7 -5.02 15.17 35.35
N ASN A 8 -4.57 15.84 36.41
CA ASN A 8 -4.84 17.26 36.63
C ASN A 8 -3.64 18.09 36.16
N PHE A 9 -3.82 18.88 35.11
CA PHE A 9 -2.89 19.91 34.68
C PHE A 9 -3.36 21.27 35.21
N GLY A 10 -3.09 21.53 36.48
CA GLY A 10 -3.59 22.73 37.17
C GLY A 10 -5.12 22.75 37.19
N LEU A 11 -5.72 23.62 36.36
CA LEU A 11 -7.18 23.78 36.24
C LEU A 11 -7.82 22.81 35.23
N VAL A 12 -7.03 22.21 34.33
CA VAL A 12 -7.56 21.32 33.29
C VAL A 12 -7.50 19.88 33.76
N ARG A 13 -8.65 19.21 33.76
CA ARG A 13 -8.77 17.79 34.07
C ARG A 13 -8.81 17.00 32.76
N VAL A 14 -7.81 16.16 32.53
CA VAL A 14 -7.71 15.37 31.31
C VAL A 14 -7.81 13.88 31.66
N PRO A 15 -8.77 13.14 31.09
CA PRO A 15 -8.79 11.68 31.20
C PRO A 15 -7.47 11.08 30.71
N THR A 16 -6.88 10.18 31.50
CA THR A 16 -5.60 9.54 31.18
C THR A 16 -5.65 8.80 29.85
N MET A 17 -6.80 8.23 29.49
CA MET A 17 -7.01 7.59 28.18
C MET A 17 -6.78 8.52 27.00
N TYR A 18 -7.06 9.82 27.10
CA TYR A 18 -6.80 10.74 26.00
C TYR A 18 -5.30 10.91 25.72
N LEU A 19 -4.47 10.92 26.76
CA LEU A 19 -3.02 10.95 26.59
C LEU A 19 -2.52 9.66 25.92
N VAL A 20 -3.03 8.50 26.35
CA VAL A 20 -2.71 7.20 25.74
C VAL A 20 -3.10 7.18 24.26
N LEU A 21 -4.30 7.69 23.93
CA LEU A 21 -4.79 7.76 22.55
C LEU A 21 -3.92 8.69 21.69
N VAL A 22 -3.52 9.85 22.20
CA VAL A 22 -2.64 10.79 21.48
C VAL A 22 -1.27 10.15 21.22
N ILE A 23 -0.66 9.54 22.24
CA ILE A 23 0.64 8.86 22.09
C ILE A 23 0.52 7.70 21.09
N GLY A 24 -0.50 6.86 21.26
CA GLY A 24 -0.78 5.75 20.35
C GLY A 24 -1.01 6.24 18.92
N PHE A 25 -1.69 7.36 18.72
CA PHE A 25 -1.97 7.93 17.42
C PHE A 25 -0.69 8.42 16.72
N VAL A 26 0.23 9.05 17.45
CA VAL A 26 1.55 9.44 16.91
C VAL A 26 2.33 8.22 16.43
N PHE A 27 2.38 7.16 17.25
CA PHE A 27 3.01 5.89 16.88
C PHE A 27 2.31 5.21 15.71
N TRP A 28 0.98 5.29 15.65
CA TRP A 28 0.18 4.77 14.54
C TRP A 28 0.56 5.44 13.22
N ILE A 29 0.66 6.78 13.18
CA ILE A 29 1.15 7.52 12.01
C ILE A 29 2.57 7.09 11.62
N PHE A 30 3.46 6.95 12.61
CA PHE A 30 4.83 6.55 12.34
C PHE A 30 4.93 5.16 11.71
N VAL A 31 4.17 4.18 12.23
CA VAL A 31 4.10 2.83 11.67
C VAL A 31 3.51 2.84 10.27
N MET A 32 2.44 3.62 10.04
CA MET A 32 1.85 3.82 8.71
C MET A 32 2.90 4.31 7.70
N TRP A 33 3.63 5.37 8.04
CA TRP A 33 4.67 5.96 7.19
C TRP A 33 5.82 4.99 6.91
N TYR A 34 6.39 4.39 7.96
CA TYR A 34 7.52 3.46 7.85
C TYR A 34 7.21 2.27 6.94
N GLU A 35 6.01 1.69 7.10
CA GLU A 35 5.61 0.51 6.35
C GLU A 35 5.14 0.83 4.93
N ALA A 36 4.56 2.01 4.70
CA ALA A 36 4.26 2.48 3.36
C ALA A 36 5.54 2.66 2.54
N ARG A 37 6.57 3.27 3.12
CA ARG A 37 7.89 3.41 2.49
C ARG A 37 8.49 2.06 2.11
N LYS A 38 8.41 1.08 3.01
CA LYS A 38 8.89 -0.29 2.76
C LYS A 38 8.16 -0.98 1.60
N ASP A 39 6.86 -0.72 1.46
CA ASP A 39 6.03 -1.26 0.37
C ASP A 39 6.15 -0.47 -0.95
N GLY A 40 7.00 0.56 -0.99
CA GLY A 40 7.32 1.35 -2.18
C GLY A 40 6.30 2.42 -2.54
N PHE A 41 5.49 2.87 -1.56
CA PHE A 41 4.63 4.03 -1.74
C PHE A 41 5.44 5.33 -1.72
N ASP A 42 4.93 6.35 -2.41
CA ASP A 42 5.43 7.72 -2.30
C ASP A 42 5.14 8.27 -0.91
N ASP A 43 6.19 8.65 -0.18
CA ASP A 43 6.11 9.04 1.23
C ASP A 43 5.18 10.24 1.46
N GLU A 44 5.28 11.27 0.62
CA GLU A 44 4.47 12.48 0.75
C GLU A 44 3.00 12.20 0.47
N ARG A 45 2.74 11.46 -0.61
CA ARG A 45 1.36 11.15 -1.02
C ARG A 45 0.68 10.18 -0.09
N PHE A 46 1.42 9.24 0.49
CA PHE A 46 0.85 8.33 1.47
C PHE A 46 0.55 9.07 2.78
N PHE A 47 1.41 10.02 3.16
CA PHE A 47 1.13 10.90 4.29
C PHE A 47 -0.13 11.75 4.05
N ASP A 48 -0.31 12.32 2.85
CA ASP A 48 -1.55 13.02 2.45
C ASP A 48 -2.78 12.13 2.68
N LEU A 49 -2.71 10.86 2.28
CA LEU A 49 -3.80 9.90 2.49
C LEU A 49 -4.10 9.72 3.99
N VAL A 50 -3.09 9.55 4.84
CA VAL A 50 -3.28 9.37 6.29
C VAL A 50 -3.92 10.61 6.92
N VAL A 51 -3.46 11.80 6.53
CA VAL A 51 -4.02 13.07 7.01
C VAL A 51 -5.47 13.21 6.56
N VAL A 52 -5.77 12.98 5.27
CA VAL A 52 -7.13 13.08 4.74
C VAL A 52 -8.07 12.07 5.40
N SER A 53 -7.63 10.81 5.61
CA SER A 53 -8.37 9.80 6.39
C SER A 53 -8.67 10.24 7.82
N THR A 54 -7.71 10.89 8.48
CA THR A 54 -7.89 11.37 9.86
C THR A 54 -8.87 12.54 9.91
N VAL A 55 -8.71 13.52 9.02
CA VAL A 55 -9.59 14.69 8.96
C VAL A 55 -11.01 14.29 8.56
N SER A 56 -11.18 13.38 7.60
CA SER A 56 -12.51 12.89 7.21
C SER A 56 -13.19 12.14 8.35
N ALA A 57 -12.46 11.33 9.11
CA ALA A 57 -12.97 10.65 10.30
C ALA A 57 -13.41 11.65 11.39
N ALA A 58 -12.59 12.67 11.67
CA ALA A 58 -12.91 13.71 12.64
C ALA A 58 -14.11 14.57 12.20
N LEU A 59 -14.20 14.89 10.90
CA LEU A 59 -15.33 15.60 10.32
C LEU A 59 -16.62 14.77 10.43
N SER A 60 -16.57 13.47 10.14
CA SER A 60 -17.71 12.55 10.32
C SER A 60 -18.19 12.50 11.77
N TYR A 61 -17.27 12.45 12.75
CA TYR A 61 -17.59 12.54 14.17
C TYR A 61 -18.33 13.85 14.50
N TYR A 62 -17.75 14.99 14.08
CA TYR A 62 -18.27 16.32 14.38
C TYR A 62 -19.64 16.57 13.74
N LEU A 63 -19.80 16.27 12.44
CA LEU A 63 -21.05 16.45 11.71
C LEU A 63 -22.16 15.57 12.29
N PHE A 64 -21.86 14.33 12.67
CA PHE A 64 -22.85 13.47 13.31
C PHE A 64 -23.23 13.96 14.71
N GLY A 65 -22.26 14.47 15.49
CA GLY A 65 -22.55 15.10 16.78
C GLY A 65 -23.50 16.29 16.67
N LEU A 66 -23.29 17.16 15.67
CA LEU A 66 -24.20 18.27 15.36
C LEU A 66 -25.59 17.76 14.97
N LEU A 67 -25.67 16.79 14.05
CA LEU A 67 -26.92 16.20 13.61
C LEU A 67 -27.69 15.54 14.77
N TYR A 68 -27.00 14.78 15.61
CA TYR A 68 -27.60 14.09 16.76
C TYR A 68 -28.18 15.09 17.77
N THR A 69 -27.43 16.16 18.06
CA THR A 69 -27.90 17.24 18.95
C THR A 69 -29.12 17.95 18.37
N TYR A 70 -29.10 18.26 17.07
CA TYR A 70 -30.24 18.85 16.36
C TYR A 70 -31.47 17.94 16.41
N LEU A 71 -31.32 16.64 16.12
CA LEU A 71 -32.41 15.67 16.16
C LEU A 71 -33.00 15.55 17.56
N ARG A 72 -32.15 15.49 18.59
CA ARG A 72 -32.59 15.41 19.99
C ARG A 72 -33.42 16.62 20.42
N ILE A 73 -33.10 17.82 19.93
CA ILE A 73 -33.81 19.06 20.29
C ILE A 73 -35.10 19.24 19.46
N TYR A 74 -35.03 19.07 18.13
CA TYR A 74 -36.12 19.46 17.22
C TYR A 74 -36.98 18.30 16.71
N ARG A 75 -36.49 17.06 16.76
CA ARG A 75 -37.18 15.85 16.26
C ARG A 75 -36.95 14.64 17.20
N PRO A 76 -37.42 14.71 18.46
CA PRO A 76 -37.12 13.69 19.48
C PRO A 76 -37.64 12.28 19.14
N ASN A 77 -38.68 12.17 18.29
CA ASN A 77 -39.24 10.88 17.88
C ASN A 77 -38.53 10.25 16.68
N ASN A 78 -37.36 10.77 16.27
CA ASN A 78 -36.62 10.23 15.12
C ASN A 78 -35.99 8.86 15.47
N PRO A 79 -36.11 7.83 14.61
CA PRO A 79 -35.56 6.50 14.88
C PRO A 79 -34.04 6.47 15.05
N ILE A 80 -33.29 7.47 14.56
CA ILE A 80 -31.84 7.54 14.76
C ILE A 80 -31.49 7.64 16.26
N LEU A 81 -32.36 8.26 17.07
CA LEU A 81 -32.14 8.43 18.51
C LEU A 81 -32.44 7.16 19.31
N SER A 82 -33.09 6.14 18.72
CA SER A 82 -33.36 4.87 19.40
C SER A 82 -32.16 3.92 19.37
N VAL A 83 -31.19 4.16 18.50
CA VAL A 83 -29.95 3.40 18.40
C VAL A 83 -28.87 4.04 19.28
N ASN A 84 -27.99 3.22 19.85
CA ASN A 84 -26.90 3.70 20.70
C ASN A 84 -25.98 4.66 19.91
N TYR A 85 -25.82 5.87 20.44
CA TYR A 85 -24.99 6.94 19.88
C TYR A 85 -23.56 6.46 19.60
N GLU A 86 -22.95 5.72 20.53
CA GLU A 86 -21.56 5.26 20.42
C GLU A 86 -21.37 4.30 19.23
N ILE A 87 -22.36 3.46 18.95
CA ILE A 87 -22.31 2.52 17.84
C ILE A 87 -22.39 3.28 16.51
N ILE A 88 -23.36 4.20 16.37
CA ILE A 88 -23.54 4.95 15.13
C ILE A 88 -22.32 5.84 14.86
N VAL A 89 -21.86 6.58 15.86
CA VAL A 89 -20.72 7.49 15.68
C VAL A 89 -19.46 6.70 15.32
N SER A 90 -19.20 5.56 15.97
CA SER A 90 -18.06 4.70 15.64
C SER A 90 -18.13 4.19 14.19
N PHE A 91 -19.32 3.76 13.74
CA PHE A 91 -19.52 3.32 12.36
C PHE A 91 -19.29 4.44 11.35
N LEU A 92 -19.82 5.65 11.61
CA LEU A 92 -19.64 6.81 10.72
C LEU A 92 -18.19 7.31 10.69
N VAL A 93 -17.50 7.29 11.82
CA VAL A 93 -16.07 7.63 11.90
C VAL A 93 -15.24 6.63 11.10
N LEU A 94 -15.53 5.33 11.21
CA LEU A 94 -14.88 4.30 10.39
C LEU A 94 -15.15 4.54 8.90
N LEU A 95 -16.41 4.75 8.49
CA LEU A 95 -16.73 5.06 7.10
C LEU A 95 -15.99 6.30 6.60
N GLY A 96 -15.95 7.37 7.39
CA GLY A 96 -15.18 8.58 7.11
C GLY A 96 -13.70 8.28 6.88
N ALA A 97 -13.08 7.43 7.71
CA ALA A 97 -11.68 7.03 7.57
C ALA A 97 -11.42 6.14 6.33
N PHE A 98 -12.39 5.30 5.95
CA PHE A 98 -12.24 4.31 4.87
C PHE A 98 -12.47 4.87 3.47
N LEU A 99 -13.19 6.00 3.30
CA LEU A 99 -13.43 6.58 1.97
C LEU A 99 -12.14 7.08 1.26
N PRO A 100 -11.22 7.80 1.92
CA PRO A 100 -10.01 8.31 1.25
C PRO A 100 -9.09 7.23 0.65
N PRO A 101 -8.85 6.07 1.30
CA PRO A 101 -8.11 4.96 0.70
C PRO A 101 -8.62 4.54 -0.68
N PHE A 102 -9.95 4.48 -0.89
CA PHE A 102 -10.51 4.15 -2.20
C PHE A 102 -10.25 5.24 -3.23
N TYR A 103 -10.43 6.52 -2.85
CA TYR A 103 -10.14 7.65 -3.74
C TYR A 103 -8.67 7.70 -4.16
N PHE A 104 -7.74 7.57 -3.20
CA PHE A 104 -6.31 7.56 -3.49
C PHE A 104 -5.89 6.31 -4.28
N SER A 105 -6.47 5.15 -3.96
CA SER A 105 -6.21 3.90 -4.69
C SER A 105 -6.56 4.03 -6.17
N ASP A 106 -7.70 4.65 -6.49
CA ASP A 106 -8.11 4.86 -7.88
C ASP A 106 -7.24 5.94 -8.56
N LYS A 107 -7.13 7.11 -7.94
CA LYS A 107 -6.37 8.26 -8.48
C LYS A 107 -4.90 7.98 -8.72
N ARG A 108 -4.26 7.19 -7.84
CA ARG A 108 -2.83 6.87 -7.89
C ARG A 108 -2.54 5.47 -8.41
N ARG A 109 -3.58 4.74 -8.82
CA ARG A 109 -3.52 3.35 -9.29
C ARG A 109 -2.90 2.38 -8.27
N TRP A 110 -2.82 2.77 -6.99
CA TRP A 110 -2.32 1.96 -5.90
C TRP A 110 -3.23 0.76 -5.62
N SER A 111 -2.66 -0.31 -5.07
CA SER A 111 -3.46 -1.45 -4.60
C SER A 111 -4.14 -1.12 -3.28
N ILE A 112 -5.47 -1.02 -3.28
CA ILE A 112 -6.27 -0.84 -2.06
C ILE A 112 -5.96 -1.90 -1.00
N PHE A 113 -5.67 -3.14 -1.41
CA PHE A 113 -5.35 -4.24 -0.50
C PHE A 113 -4.01 -4.04 0.21
N ARG A 114 -3.02 -3.41 -0.45
CA ARG A 114 -1.76 -3.05 0.21
C ARG A 114 -1.96 -1.92 1.21
N ILE A 115 -2.78 -0.93 0.85
CA ILE A 115 -3.16 0.13 1.79
C ILE A 115 -3.81 -0.51 3.02
N PHE A 116 -4.77 -1.43 2.85
CA PHE A 116 -5.39 -2.13 3.96
C PHE A 116 -4.45 -3.02 4.77
N ASP A 117 -3.46 -3.67 4.15
CA ASP A 117 -2.42 -4.39 4.90
C ASP A 117 -1.63 -3.44 5.83
N ILE A 118 -1.25 -2.27 5.33
CA ILE A 118 -0.54 -1.25 6.12
C ILE A 118 -1.45 -0.71 7.24
N TYR A 119 -2.69 -0.36 6.92
CA TYR A 119 -3.69 0.11 7.89
C TYR A 119 -3.93 -0.91 9.00
N SER A 120 -4.12 -2.20 8.66
CA SER A 120 -4.32 -3.27 9.63
C SER A 120 -3.13 -3.44 10.56
N LEU A 121 -1.92 -3.38 10.04
CA LEU A 121 -0.72 -3.53 10.85
C LEU A 121 -0.53 -2.33 11.79
N ALA A 122 -0.71 -1.11 11.30
CA ALA A 122 -0.64 0.08 12.14
C ALA A 122 -1.74 0.07 13.20
N PHE A 123 -2.99 -0.23 12.82
CA PHE A 123 -4.11 -0.29 13.75
C PHE A 123 -3.92 -1.39 14.81
N GLY A 124 -3.34 -2.53 14.44
CA GLY A 124 -2.94 -3.57 15.40
C GLY A 124 -1.97 -3.03 16.45
N PHE A 125 -0.96 -2.25 16.05
CA PHE A 125 -0.04 -1.62 17.00
C PHE A 125 -0.75 -0.57 17.88
N PHE A 126 -1.65 0.22 17.30
CA PHE A 126 -2.46 1.18 18.06
C PHE A 126 -3.34 0.51 19.12
N LEU A 127 -3.91 -0.65 18.81
CA LEU A 127 -4.70 -1.45 19.76
C LEU A 127 -3.86 -1.95 20.94
N VAL A 128 -2.54 -2.17 20.77
CA VAL A 128 -1.64 -2.48 21.90
C VAL A 128 -1.60 -1.31 22.89
N PHE A 129 -1.47 -0.08 22.40
CA PHE A 129 -1.49 1.12 23.26
C PHE A 129 -2.82 1.28 23.98
N ILE A 130 -3.95 1.12 23.28
CA ILE A 130 -5.28 1.23 23.89
C ILE A 130 -5.44 0.18 24.98
N SER A 131 -5.19 -1.09 24.67
CA SER A 131 -5.37 -2.19 25.64
C SER A 131 -4.42 -2.08 26.84
N LEU A 132 -3.19 -1.63 26.64
CA LEU A 132 -2.26 -1.38 27.74
C LEU A 132 -2.71 -0.18 28.59
N GLY A 133 -3.23 0.88 27.97
CA GLY A 133 -3.80 2.03 28.67
C GLY A 133 -4.98 1.65 29.57
N GLU A 134 -5.94 0.91 29.02
CA GLU A 134 -7.10 0.39 29.77
C GLU A 134 -6.64 -0.50 30.94
N TYR A 135 -5.63 -1.35 30.73
CA TYR A 135 -5.05 -2.14 31.83
C TYR A 135 -4.44 -1.26 32.92
N LEU A 136 -3.73 -0.20 32.56
CA LEU A 136 -3.07 0.67 33.54
C LEU A 136 -4.08 1.44 34.40
N ILE A 137 -5.23 1.78 33.82
CA ILE A 137 -6.32 2.48 34.51
C ILE A 137 -7.13 1.46 35.33
N ASP A 138 -7.84 0.53 34.68
CA ASP A 138 -8.78 -0.36 35.37
C ASP A 138 -8.08 -1.45 36.19
N GLY A 139 -6.84 -1.82 35.84
CA GLY A 139 -6.10 -2.92 36.47
C GLY A 139 -6.61 -4.33 36.11
N SER A 140 -7.58 -4.44 35.19
CA SER A 140 -8.19 -5.71 34.81
C SER A 140 -7.25 -6.55 33.92
N MET A 141 -6.99 -7.79 34.34
CA MET A 141 -6.12 -8.72 33.62
C MET A 141 -6.62 -9.04 32.20
N HIS A 142 -7.91 -8.86 31.91
CA HIS A 142 -8.45 -9.04 30.56
C HIS A 142 -7.78 -8.12 29.54
N HIS A 143 -7.58 -6.84 29.88
CA HIS A 143 -6.94 -5.86 29.00
C HIS A 143 -5.46 -6.17 28.79
N LEU A 144 -4.78 -6.66 29.83
CA LEU A 144 -3.38 -7.09 29.73
C LEU A 144 -3.24 -8.27 28.75
N TRP A 145 -4.10 -9.29 28.85
CA TRP A 145 -4.08 -10.42 27.93
C TRP A 145 -4.35 -9.99 26.49
N ILE A 146 -5.30 -9.07 26.26
CA ILE A 146 -5.56 -8.49 24.94
C ILE A 146 -4.30 -7.77 24.41
N ALA A 147 -3.62 -6.98 25.25
CA ALA A 147 -2.40 -6.28 24.86
C ALA A 147 -1.27 -7.25 24.46
N VAL A 148 -1.04 -8.29 25.26
CA VAL A 148 -0.02 -9.32 25.02
C VAL A 148 -0.33 -10.11 23.74
N LEU A 149 -1.57 -10.54 23.55
CA LEU A 149 -1.99 -11.26 22.33
C LEU A 149 -1.85 -10.37 21.09
N THR A 150 -2.22 -9.09 21.18
CA THR A 150 -2.13 -8.14 20.06
C THR A 150 -0.68 -7.86 19.70
N LEU A 151 0.18 -7.67 20.71
CA LEU A 151 1.61 -7.48 20.51
C LEU A 151 2.27 -8.73 19.90
N SER A 152 1.91 -9.93 20.40
CA SER A 152 2.41 -11.19 19.84
C SER A 152 1.99 -11.38 18.38
N PHE A 153 0.73 -11.06 18.04
CA PHE A 153 0.25 -11.07 16.66
C PHE A 153 1.04 -10.08 15.80
N TYR A 154 1.20 -8.84 16.25
CA TYR A 154 1.93 -7.80 15.54
C TYR A 154 3.38 -8.19 15.26
N LEU A 155 4.11 -8.68 16.27
CA LEU A 155 5.50 -9.14 16.13
C LEU A 155 5.60 -10.36 15.20
N GLY A 156 4.63 -11.27 15.28
CA GLY A 156 4.51 -12.41 14.36
C GLY A 156 4.39 -11.95 12.91
N VAL A 157 3.51 -11.01 12.61
CA VAL A 157 3.35 -10.45 11.25
C VAL A 157 4.63 -9.75 10.80
N LEU A 158 5.26 -8.93 11.64
CA LEU A 158 6.52 -8.23 11.31
C LEU A 158 7.65 -9.20 10.91
N ARG A 159 7.79 -10.31 11.64
CA ARG A 159 8.82 -11.32 11.36
C ARG A 159 8.71 -11.89 9.94
N PHE A 160 7.50 -12.10 9.47
CA PHE A 160 7.26 -12.68 8.14
C PHE A 160 7.12 -11.62 7.04
N ARG A 161 6.96 -10.33 7.37
CA ARG A 161 6.76 -9.25 6.39
C ARG A 161 7.93 -8.99 5.46
N GLY A 162 9.15 -9.39 5.83
CA GLY A 162 10.32 -9.31 4.95
C GLY A 162 10.17 -10.14 3.66
N TYR A 163 9.34 -11.18 3.67
CA TYR A 163 8.96 -11.93 2.48
C TYR A 163 7.76 -11.20 1.86
N ARG A 164 7.91 -10.63 0.63
CA ARG A 164 6.85 -9.86 -0.05
C ARG A 164 5.51 -10.61 -0.02
N PHE A 165 4.65 -10.24 0.92
CA PHE A 165 3.36 -10.88 1.09
C PHE A 165 2.46 -10.62 -0.11
N VAL A 166 1.56 -11.57 -0.36
CA VAL A 166 0.41 -11.36 -1.21
C VAL A 166 -0.41 -10.20 -0.63
N SER A 167 -0.67 -9.16 -1.43
CA SER A 167 -1.45 -8.03 -0.90
C SER A 167 -2.85 -8.49 -0.44
N GLY A 168 -3.31 -7.94 0.68
CA GLY A 168 -4.54 -8.29 1.38
C GLY A 168 -4.38 -9.42 2.41
N LEU A 169 -3.23 -10.10 2.50
CA LEU A 169 -3.05 -11.21 3.44
C LEU A 169 -2.97 -10.73 4.89
N ILE A 170 -2.25 -9.63 5.15
CA ILE A 170 -2.12 -9.08 6.50
C ILE A 170 -3.48 -8.58 6.98
N PHE A 171 -4.23 -7.92 6.11
CA PHE A 171 -5.61 -7.51 6.39
C PHE A 171 -6.48 -8.70 6.79
N SER A 172 -6.48 -9.80 6.02
CA SER A 172 -7.25 -11.00 6.36
C SER A 172 -6.83 -11.64 7.68
N LEU A 173 -5.51 -11.77 7.93
CA LEU A 173 -5.00 -12.29 9.20
C LEU A 173 -5.42 -11.41 10.38
N PHE A 174 -5.39 -10.09 10.20
CA PHE A 174 -5.82 -9.13 11.21
C PHE A 174 -7.34 -9.21 11.45
N SER A 175 -8.16 -9.37 10.42
CA SER A 175 -9.60 -9.57 10.57
C SER A 175 -9.93 -10.85 11.34
N PHE A 176 -9.24 -11.95 11.05
CA PHE A 176 -9.41 -13.21 11.80
C PHE A 176 -8.97 -13.06 13.25
N TYR A 177 -7.83 -12.41 13.48
CA TYR A 177 -7.33 -12.11 14.82
C TYR A 177 -8.37 -11.30 15.62
N LEU A 178 -8.87 -10.21 15.05
CA LEU A 178 -9.85 -9.34 15.70
C LEU A 178 -11.16 -10.08 15.97
N ALA A 179 -11.63 -10.93 15.04
CA ALA A 179 -12.80 -11.77 15.25
C ALA A 179 -12.63 -12.70 16.46
N VAL A 180 -11.47 -13.36 16.60
CA VAL A 180 -11.19 -14.25 17.74
C VAL A 180 -11.12 -13.48 19.05
N VAL A 181 -10.40 -12.35 19.09
CA VAL A 181 -10.28 -11.52 20.31
C VAL A 181 -11.66 -11.05 20.76
N ILE A 182 -12.48 -10.55 19.83
CA ILE A 182 -13.83 -10.08 20.14
C ILE A 182 -14.71 -11.24 20.66
N ALA A 183 -14.66 -12.42 20.02
CA ALA A 183 -15.46 -13.57 20.45
C ALA A 183 -15.07 -14.10 21.84
N VAL A 184 -13.77 -14.08 22.18
CA VAL A 184 -13.25 -14.64 23.44
C VAL A 184 -13.46 -13.67 24.61
N PHE A 185 -13.15 -12.38 24.41
CA PHE A 185 -13.13 -11.39 25.49
C PHE A 185 -14.44 -10.60 25.63
N PHE A 186 -15.23 -10.44 24.56
CA PHE A 186 -16.45 -9.64 24.55
C PHE A 186 -17.67 -10.52 24.30
N LYS A 187 -18.24 -11.09 25.38
CA LYS A 187 -19.31 -12.11 25.33
C LYS A 187 -20.74 -11.56 25.18
N SER A 188 -20.93 -10.35 24.67
CA SER A 188 -22.28 -9.81 24.40
C SER A 188 -22.77 -10.17 23.00
N SER A 189 -24.09 -10.34 22.83
CA SER A 189 -24.73 -10.85 21.61
C SER A 189 -24.38 -10.06 20.35
N GLY A 190 -24.22 -8.74 20.45
CA GLY A 190 -23.83 -7.89 19.33
C GLY A 190 -22.39 -8.13 18.85
N TYR A 191 -21.47 -8.45 19.75
CA TYR A 191 -20.05 -8.67 19.43
C TYR A 191 -19.82 -9.99 18.70
N LEU A 192 -20.65 -11.01 18.94
CA LEU A 192 -20.61 -12.29 18.23
C LEU A 192 -20.94 -12.13 16.75
N LEU A 193 -21.99 -11.37 16.42
CA LEU A 193 -22.35 -11.07 15.02
C LEU A 193 -21.24 -10.27 14.33
N PHE A 194 -20.66 -9.29 15.02
CA PHE A 194 -19.55 -8.50 14.49
C PHE A 194 -18.29 -9.34 14.26
N SER A 195 -17.97 -10.25 15.18
CA SER A 195 -16.88 -11.22 15.01
C SER A 195 -17.10 -12.12 13.79
N GLY A 196 -18.33 -12.65 13.62
CA GLY A 196 -18.69 -13.42 12.43
C GLY A 196 -18.53 -12.62 11.13
N ALA A 197 -18.95 -11.35 11.12
CA ALA A 197 -18.78 -10.47 9.97
C ALA A 197 -17.30 -10.24 9.62
N LEU A 198 -16.44 -9.94 10.61
CA LEU A 198 -15.00 -9.78 10.41
C LEU A 198 -14.36 -11.06 9.85
N PHE A 199 -14.74 -12.22 10.38
CA PHE A 199 -14.26 -13.50 9.89
C PHE A 199 -14.67 -13.71 8.42
N MET A 200 -15.94 -13.44 8.08
CA MET A 200 -16.41 -13.55 6.69
C MET A 200 -15.71 -12.57 5.75
N ILE A 201 -15.46 -11.32 6.16
CA ILE A 201 -14.71 -10.34 5.38
C ILE A 201 -13.28 -10.84 5.11
N GLY A 202 -12.60 -11.34 6.15
CA GLY A 202 -11.26 -11.90 6.03
C GLY A 202 -11.21 -13.08 5.06
N LEU A 203 -12.21 -13.97 5.11
CA LEU A 203 -12.31 -15.16 4.27
C LEU A 203 -12.65 -14.81 2.82
N LEU A 204 -13.60 -13.90 2.59
CA LEU A 204 -13.95 -13.40 1.27
C LEU A 204 -12.74 -12.76 0.60
N ASN A 205 -12.02 -11.88 1.30
CA ASN A 205 -10.82 -11.25 0.77
C ASN A 205 -9.76 -12.31 0.37
N LEU A 206 -9.51 -13.29 1.23
CA LEU A 206 -8.56 -14.36 0.94
C LEU A 206 -8.99 -15.22 -0.25
N TYR A 207 -10.28 -15.52 -0.38
CA TYR A 207 -10.84 -16.24 -1.53
C TYR A 207 -10.65 -15.46 -2.84
N TYR A 208 -11.04 -14.19 -2.88
CA TYR A 208 -10.87 -13.34 -4.07
C TYR A 208 -9.40 -13.17 -4.45
N ARG A 209 -8.51 -12.98 -3.47
CA ARG A 209 -7.07 -12.89 -3.72
C ARG A 209 -6.51 -14.23 -4.19
N SER A 210 -6.83 -15.33 -3.52
CA SER A 210 -6.38 -16.67 -3.93
C SER A 210 -6.78 -16.98 -5.37
N LYS A 211 -8.04 -16.69 -5.76
CA LYS A 211 -8.51 -16.84 -7.14
C LYS A 211 -7.75 -15.97 -8.13
N LYS A 212 -7.50 -14.69 -7.79
CA LYS A 212 -6.70 -13.77 -8.63
C LYS A 212 -5.25 -14.24 -8.79
N TYR A 213 -4.61 -14.73 -7.72
CA TYR A 213 -3.24 -15.27 -7.78
C TYR A 213 -3.17 -16.62 -8.50
N MET A 214 -4.11 -17.54 -8.27
CA MET A 214 -4.16 -18.85 -8.94
C MET A 214 -4.25 -18.69 -10.47
N ASN A 215 -5.07 -17.76 -10.95
CA ASN A 215 -5.29 -17.56 -12.38
C ASN A 215 -4.09 -16.93 -13.12
N THR A 216 -3.08 -16.46 -12.38
CA THR A 216 -2.02 -15.62 -12.94
C THR A 216 -0.60 -16.03 -12.54
N ARG A 217 -0.40 -16.73 -11.40
CA ARG A 217 0.90 -17.34 -11.04
C ARG A 217 1.24 -18.55 -11.89
N ASN A 218 0.24 -19.27 -12.40
CA ASN A 218 0.47 -20.43 -13.23
C ASN A 218 0.73 -20.02 -14.69
N LEU A 219 1.78 -19.22 -14.91
CA LEU A 219 2.39 -19.16 -16.22
C LEU A 219 2.93 -20.57 -16.53
N PRO A 220 2.46 -21.24 -17.60
CA PRO A 220 2.96 -22.56 -17.94
C PRO A 220 4.48 -22.52 -18.10
N LYS A 221 5.20 -23.57 -17.67
CA LYS A 221 6.67 -23.63 -17.82
C LYS A 221 7.10 -23.41 -19.27
N GLU A 222 6.33 -23.98 -20.21
CA GLU A 222 6.50 -23.78 -21.65
C GLU A 222 6.39 -22.32 -22.08
N PHE A 223 5.48 -21.55 -21.46
CA PHE A 223 5.31 -20.13 -21.72
C PHE A 223 6.51 -19.33 -21.23
N ILE A 224 7.02 -19.62 -20.02
CA ILE A 224 8.20 -18.95 -19.50
C ILE A 224 9.43 -19.25 -20.37
N GLU A 225 9.61 -20.48 -20.83
CA GLU A 225 10.71 -20.86 -21.72
C GLU A 225 10.57 -20.26 -23.13
N LEU A 226 9.35 -20.09 -23.64
CA LEU A 226 9.10 -19.34 -24.88
C LEU A 226 9.56 -17.89 -24.74
N ILE A 227 9.10 -17.22 -23.67
CA ILE A 227 9.40 -15.82 -23.40
C ILE A 227 10.90 -15.61 -23.14
N LYS A 228 11.52 -16.48 -22.35
CA LYS A 228 12.96 -16.44 -22.07
C LYS A 228 13.78 -16.49 -23.37
N ARG A 229 13.40 -17.36 -24.32
CA ARG A 229 14.03 -17.42 -25.64
C ARG A 229 13.87 -16.12 -26.43
N GLN A 230 12.67 -15.52 -26.39
CA GLN A 230 12.42 -14.21 -27.03
C GLN A 230 13.27 -13.10 -26.42
N LEU A 231 13.34 -13.03 -25.09
CA LEU A 231 14.13 -12.02 -24.35
C LEU A 231 15.62 -12.17 -24.61
N ILE A 232 16.17 -13.39 -24.61
CA ILE A 232 17.59 -13.62 -24.94
C ILE A 232 17.91 -13.20 -26.37
N ARG A 233 17.00 -13.47 -27.32
CA ARG A 233 17.16 -13.02 -28.70
C ARG A 233 17.16 -11.49 -28.77
N LYS A 234 16.20 -10.85 -28.11
CA LYS A 234 16.07 -9.39 -28.07
C LYS A 234 17.27 -8.72 -27.39
N GLU A 235 17.81 -9.30 -26.32
CA GLU A 235 19.03 -8.82 -25.66
C GLU A 235 20.22 -8.81 -26.63
N LYS A 236 20.44 -9.89 -27.38
CA LYS A 236 21.51 -9.97 -28.38
C LYS A 236 21.34 -8.98 -29.53
N GLU A 237 20.10 -8.77 -29.97
CA GLU A 237 19.77 -7.78 -31.02
C GLU A 237 20.07 -6.36 -30.52
N LEU A 238 19.60 -5.99 -29.33
CA LEU A 238 19.85 -4.67 -28.74
C LEU A 238 21.34 -4.42 -28.44
N GLN A 239 22.09 -5.44 -28.01
CA GLN A 239 23.55 -5.32 -27.82
C GLN A 239 24.28 -5.04 -29.13
N LYS A 240 23.89 -5.68 -30.24
CA LYS A 240 24.47 -5.39 -31.55
C LYS A 240 24.12 -3.99 -32.03
N GLU A 241 22.87 -3.59 -31.84
CA GLU A 241 22.38 -2.25 -32.19
C GLU A 241 23.08 -1.15 -31.40
N GLN A 242 23.31 -1.37 -30.10
CA GLN A 242 24.09 -0.45 -29.27
C GLN A 242 25.52 -0.27 -29.82
N VAL A 243 26.19 -1.38 -30.18
CA VAL A 243 27.55 -1.32 -30.74
C VAL A 243 27.57 -0.63 -32.11
N SER A 244 26.56 -0.82 -32.97
CA SER A 244 26.49 -0.12 -34.25
C SER A 244 26.24 1.38 -34.05
N LEU A 245 25.32 1.77 -33.18
CA LEU A 245 25.03 3.18 -32.91
C LEU A 245 26.24 3.92 -32.33
N MET A 246 27.05 3.26 -31.50
CA MET A 246 28.30 3.84 -31.00
C MET A 246 29.36 4.04 -32.09
N LYS A 247 29.35 3.22 -33.15
CA LYS A 247 30.26 3.38 -34.30
C LYS A 247 29.80 4.47 -35.26
N ASP A 248 28.49 4.66 -35.38
CA ASP A 248 27.87 5.63 -36.28
C ASP A 248 27.75 7.04 -35.65
N ASP A 249 28.35 7.26 -34.47
CA ASP A 249 28.34 8.55 -33.77
C ASP A 249 29.07 9.63 -34.60
N PRO A 250 28.37 10.71 -35.02
CA PRO A 250 28.97 11.78 -35.83
C PRO A 250 30.24 12.37 -35.19
N TYR A 251 30.29 12.47 -33.87
CA TYR A 251 31.41 13.09 -33.16
C TYR A 251 32.61 12.18 -32.96
N LEU A 252 32.47 10.87 -33.18
CA LEU A 252 33.56 9.88 -33.04
C LEU A 252 34.21 9.52 -34.37
N GLN A 253 33.85 10.21 -35.46
CA GLN A 253 34.40 9.92 -36.78
C GLN A 253 35.87 10.37 -36.91
N THR A 254 36.69 9.48 -37.49
CA THR A 254 38.11 9.75 -37.76
C THR A 254 38.24 10.82 -38.85
N GLY A 255 38.65 12.03 -38.49
CA GLY A 255 38.81 13.15 -39.43
C GLY A 255 38.40 14.52 -38.91
N ARG A 256 37.80 14.61 -37.71
CA ARG A 256 37.47 15.88 -37.04
C ARG A 256 38.75 16.58 -36.55
N THR A 257 39.47 17.23 -37.46
CA THR A 257 40.55 18.16 -37.10
C THR A 257 39.94 19.48 -36.61
N GLU A 258 40.54 20.15 -35.62
CA GLU A 258 40.08 21.43 -35.04
C GLU A 258 40.01 22.62 -36.03
N SER A 259 40.21 22.39 -37.33
CA SER A 259 40.50 23.41 -38.35
C SER A 259 39.54 23.39 -39.55
N ASN A 260 38.26 23.09 -39.33
CA ASN A 260 37.23 23.42 -40.32
C ASN A 260 36.23 24.38 -39.68
N SER A 261 36.24 25.65 -40.10
CA SER A 261 35.07 26.51 -39.97
C SER A 261 34.00 25.96 -40.88
N GLU A 262 33.24 24.97 -40.41
CA GLU A 262 32.08 24.45 -41.12
C GLU A 262 31.11 25.60 -41.41
N TYR A 263 30.51 25.59 -42.60
CA TYR A 263 29.40 26.48 -42.90
C TYR A 263 28.30 26.22 -41.86
N MET A 264 27.63 27.29 -41.40
CA MET A 264 26.58 27.22 -40.37
C MET A 264 25.59 26.07 -40.59
N ASP A 265 25.19 25.83 -41.85
CA ASP A 265 24.24 24.77 -42.21
C ASP A 265 24.77 23.35 -41.99
N GLU A 266 26.08 23.12 -42.15
CA GLU A 266 26.71 21.81 -41.97
C GLU A 266 26.86 21.45 -40.48
N ALA A 267 27.23 22.45 -39.66
CA ALA A 267 27.27 22.31 -38.21
C ALA A 267 25.87 22.01 -37.63
N ILE A 268 24.82 22.71 -38.11
CA ILE A 268 23.42 22.44 -37.70
C ILE A 268 22.99 21.02 -38.06
N LEU A 269 23.38 20.52 -39.25
CA LEU A 269 23.07 19.15 -39.67
C LEU A 269 23.83 18.09 -38.85
N GLU A 270 25.09 18.34 -38.47
CA GLU A 270 25.85 17.45 -37.60
C GLU A 270 25.22 17.36 -36.20
N ASP A 271 24.91 18.50 -35.58
CA ASP A 271 24.24 18.55 -34.27
C ASP A 271 22.87 17.86 -34.30
N THR A 272 22.11 18.04 -35.38
CA THR A 272 20.84 17.35 -35.57
C THR A 272 21.04 15.83 -35.67
N ARG A 273 22.07 15.36 -36.37
CA ARG A 273 22.40 13.93 -36.43
C ARG A 273 22.84 13.39 -35.07
N LYS A 274 23.63 14.16 -34.32
CA LYS A 274 24.10 13.77 -32.99
C LYS A 274 22.93 13.62 -32.02
N THR A 275 22.05 14.61 -31.94
CA THR A 275 20.87 14.56 -31.08
C THR A 275 19.97 13.35 -31.39
N VAL A 276 19.77 13.03 -32.68
CA VAL A 276 19.03 11.82 -33.09
C VAL A 276 19.75 10.54 -32.69
N SER A 277 21.08 10.49 -32.85
CA SER A 277 21.89 9.33 -32.45
C SER A 277 21.81 9.10 -30.94
N ASP A 278 21.99 10.15 -30.14
CA ASP A 278 21.93 10.08 -28.69
C ASP A 278 20.54 9.65 -28.20
N ALA A 279 19.47 10.14 -28.83
CA ALA A 279 18.12 9.70 -28.54
C ALA A 279 17.94 8.20 -28.82
N ARG A 280 18.47 7.68 -29.94
CA ARG A 280 18.43 6.24 -30.27
C ARG A 280 19.23 5.41 -29.26
N VAL A 281 20.43 5.86 -28.89
CA VAL A 281 21.27 5.19 -27.89
C VAL A 281 20.52 5.08 -26.56
N ASN A 282 19.90 6.17 -26.11
CA ASN A 282 19.11 6.17 -24.87
C ASN A 282 17.94 5.19 -24.93
N ILE A 283 17.18 5.17 -26.03
CA ILE A 283 16.07 4.22 -26.22
C ILE A 283 16.55 2.76 -26.15
N VAL A 284 17.64 2.44 -26.86
CA VAL A 284 18.22 1.08 -26.88
C VAL A 284 18.73 0.69 -25.49
N GLN A 285 19.39 1.61 -24.78
CA GLN A 285 19.86 1.37 -23.41
C GLN A 285 18.69 1.09 -22.45
N THR A 286 17.63 1.90 -22.49
CA THR A 286 16.44 1.69 -21.66
C THR A 286 15.80 0.33 -21.93
N MET A 287 15.59 -0.03 -23.21
CA MET A 287 15.05 -1.35 -23.58
C MET A 287 15.96 -2.50 -23.11
N LEU A 288 17.28 -2.33 -23.20
CA LEU A 288 18.23 -3.34 -22.75
C LEU A 288 18.15 -3.56 -21.23
N ILE A 289 17.97 -2.48 -20.46
CA ILE A 289 17.77 -2.54 -19.01
C ILE A 289 16.47 -3.30 -18.68
N GLU A 290 15.37 -3.00 -19.35
CA GLU A 290 14.09 -3.70 -19.16
C GLU A 290 14.21 -5.20 -19.46
N VAL A 291 14.82 -5.56 -20.59
CA VAL A 291 15.05 -6.97 -20.96
C VAL A 291 15.89 -7.69 -19.92
N LYS A 292 16.97 -7.07 -19.42
CA LYS A 292 17.81 -7.64 -18.36
C LYS A 292 17.05 -7.80 -17.04
N ARG A 293 16.20 -6.84 -16.67
CA ARG A 293 15.32 -6.95 -15.49
C ARG A 293 14.36 -8.12 -15.64
N ALA A 294 13.71 -8.26 -16.79
CA ALA A 294 12.79 -9.37 -17.06
C ALA A 294 13.49 -10.74 -17.00
N LEU A 295 14.67 -10.87 -17.60
CA LEU A 295 15.50 -12.09 -17.50
C LEU A 295 15.91 -12.39 -16.04
N GLY A 296 16.29 -11.35 -15.29
CA GLY A 296 16.55 -11.46 -13.86
C GLY A 296 15.34 -11.96 -13.08
N ALA A 297 14.15 -11.41 -13.36
CA ALA A 297 12.89 -11.83 -12.76
C ALA A 297 12.55 -13.30 -13.06
N ILE A 298 12.83 -13.78 -14.28
CA ILE A 298 12.68 -15.21 -14.64
C ILE A 298 13.61 -16.07 -13.79
N LYS A 299 14.88 -15.68 -13.65
CA LYS A 299 15.88 -16.45 -12.88
C LYS A 299 15.51 -16.62 -11.41
N ILE A 300 14.92 -15.59 -10.80
CA ILE A 300 14.47 -15.61 -9.39
C ILE A 300 13.02 -16.10 -9.21
N GLY A 301 12.36 -16.54 -10.27
CA GLY A 301 10.99 -17.06 -10.23
C GLY A 301 9.91 -16.00 -9.94
N LYS A 302 10.18 -14.72 -10.20
CA LYS A 302 9.25 -13.59 -10.00
C LYS A 302 8.67 -13.02 -11.29
N TYR A 303 9.01 -13.60 -12.44
CA TYR A 303 8.49 -13.15 -13.73
C TYR A 303 6.96 -13.20 -13.78
N GLY A 304 6.35 -12.15 -14.33
CA GLY A 304 4.90 -12.00 -14.39
C GLY A 304 4.25 -11.44 -13.12
N ILE A 305 5.04 -10.89 -12.18
CA ILE A 305 4.54 -10.16 -11.01
C ILE A 305 4.97 -8.70 -11.13
N CYS A 306 4.03 -7.77 -10.99
CA CYS A 306 4.29 -6.34 -11.03
C CYS A 306 5.21 -5.92 -9.88
N GLU A 307 6.28 -5.21 -10.20
CA GLU A 307 7.26 -4.74 -9.20
C GLU A 307 6.69 -3.72 -8.21
N VAL A 308 5.73 -2.89 -8.66
CA VAL A 308 5.08 -1.85 -7.85
C VAL A 308 4.06 -2.45 -6.89
N CYS A 309 2.94 -2.99 -7.40
CA CYS A 309 1.85 -3.45 -6.55
C CYS A 309 1.93 -4.92 -6.13
N GLY A 310 2.83 -5.73 -6.70
CA GLY A 310 2.93 -7.17 -6.41
C GLY A 310 1.74 -7.99 -6.90
N ASP A 311 0.86 -7.38 -7.71
CA ASP A 311 -0.16 -8.10 -8.44
C ASP A 311 0.45 -8.79 -9.67
N PRO A 312 -0.14 -9.91 -10.11
CA PRO A 312 0.22 -10.52 -11.37
C PRO A 312 0.07 -9.58 -12.59
N ILE A 313 0.92 -9.78 -13.59
CA ILE A 313 0.84 -9.15 -14.91
C ILE A 313 0.04 -10.08 -15.83
N ASP A 314 -0.87 -9.50 -16.62
CA ASP A 314 -1.68 -10.25 -17.57
C ASP A 314 -0.81 -11.04 -18.56
N LYS A 315 -1.12 -12.31 -18.75
CA LYS A 315 -0.45 -13.19 -19.72
C LYS A 315 -0.55 -12.64 -21.15
N ALA A 316 -1.66 -12.03 -21.52
CA ALA A 316 -1.82 -11.39 -22.83
C ALA A 316 -0.84 -10.22 -23.00
N ARG A 317 -0.63 -9.43 -21.93
CA ARG A 317 0.38 -8.37 -21.93
C ARG A 317 1.79 -8.94 -22.04
N LEU A 318 2.14 -9.96 -21.27
CA LEU A 318 3.47 -10.58 -21.32
C LEU A 318 3.75 -11.23 -22.69
N ARG A 319 2.71 -11.66 -23.43
CA ARG A 319 2.85 -12.12 -24.81
C ARG A 319 3.18 -10.99 -25.78
N ALA A 320 2.54 -9.83 -25.62
CA ALA A 320 2.75 -8.67 -26.48
C ALA A 320 4.04 -7.91 -26.13
N TYR A 321 4.36 -7.83 -24.84
CA TYR A 321 5.48 -7.07 -24.29
C TYR A 321 6.24 -7.90 -23.24
N PRO A 322 7.14 -8.81 -23.67
CA PRO A 322 7.82 -9.76 -22.78
C PRO A 322 8.74 -9.13 -21.74
N GLN A 323 9.24 -7.91 -21.98
CA GLN A 323 10.11 -7.19 -21.04
C GLN A 323 9.34 -6.41 -19.97
N ALA A 324 8.00 -6.44 -19.99
CA ALA A 324 7.19 -5.71 -19.03
C ALA A 324 7.42 -6.18 -17.58
N THR A 325 7.83 -5.27 -16.70
CA THR A 325 8.02 -5.51 -15.25
C THR A 325 6.86 -5.02 -14.38
N THR A 326 5.92 -4.28 -14.97
CA THR A 326 4.77 -3.67 -14.28
C THR A 326 3.43 -4.17 -14.84
N CYS A 327 2.33 -4.06 -14.08
CA CYS A 327 0.97 -4.36 -14.56
C CYS A 327 0.36 -3.16 -15.30
N LEU A 328 -0.75 -3.32 -16.03
CA LEU A 328 -1.29 -2.26 -16.92
C LEU A 328 -1.53 -0.95 -16.17
N LYS A 329 -1.99 -1.06 -14.93
CA LYS A 329 -2.14 0.09 -14.03
C LYS A 329 -0.83 0.87 -13.83
N HIS A 330 0.32 0.21 -13.81
CA HIS A 330 1.61 0.86 -13.56
C HIS A 330 2.48 0.93 -14.82
N ALA A 331 1.89 0.81 -16.02
CA ALA A 331 2.61 0.89 -17.29
C ALA A 331 2.81 2.33 -17.77
N ASP A 332 1.83 3.20 -17.54
CA ASP A 332 1.76 4.55 -18.13
C ASP A 332 2.25 5.66 -17.18
N GLY A 333 3.00 5.27 -16.14
CA GLY A 333 3.44 6.17 -15.07
C GLY A 333 4.95 6.34 -15.05
N GLU A 334 5.51 6.79 -16.18
CA GLU A 334 6.77 7.55 -16.21
C GLU A 334 6.45 9.03 -16.40
#